data_AF-A0A3M1EK28-F1
#
_entry.id   AF-A0A3M1EK28-F1
#
_cell.length_a   1.000
_cell.length_b   1.000
_cell.length_c   1.000
_cell.angle_alpha   90.00
_cell.angle_beta   90.00
_cell.angle_gamma   90.00
#
_symmetry.space_group_name_H-M   'P 1'
#
loop_
_entity.id
_entity.type
_entity.pdbx_description
1 polymer ?
#
loop_
_entity_poly.entity_id
_entity_poly.type
_entity_poly.pdbx_seq_one_letter_code
_entity_poly.pdbx_strand_id
1 'polypeptide(L)'
;LFRTPVHENLSGFFAMYRDKLLSMDLDQIFYGYGDYFIRLIMVAWQRGYNMLEVPVFYRLRMHGHSKTQFVSTFIRYTRALLSLRVKLWLGRMK
;
A
#
# COMPACT_ATOMS: atom_id res chain seq x y z
N LEU A 1 -13.79 4.04 0.57
CA LEU A 1 -13.07 3.87 -0.72
C LEU A 1 -12.52 2.45 -0.89
N PHE A 2 -11.79 1.90 0.10
CA PHE A 2 -11.14 0.58 0.01
C PHE A 2 -11.92 -0.59 0.62
N ARG A 3 -12.94 -0.30 1.46
CA ARG A 3 -13.73 -1.33 2.19
C ARG A 3 -12.86 -2.28 3.02
N THR A 4 -11.67 -1.84 3.41
CA THR A 4 -10.78 -2.52 4.34
C THR A 4 -10.94 -1.91 5.73
N PRO A 5 -10.77 -2.70 6.81
CA PRO A 5 -10.79 -2.19 8.18
C PRO A 5 -9.47 -1.46 8.57
N VAL A 6 -8.49 -1.40 7.67
CA VAL A 6 -7.17 -0.81 7.89
C VAL A 6 -7.24 0.72 7.84
N HIS A 7 -6.73 1.38 8.87
CA HIS A 7 -6.70 2.82 9.00
C HIS A 7 -5.48 3.43 8.28
N GLU A 8 -4.31 2.81 8.44
CA GLU A 8 -3.07 3.30 7.81
C GLU A 8 -2.78 2.57 6.48
N ASN A 9 -3.09 3.25 5.37
CA ASN A 9 -3.02 2.66 4.03
C ASN A 9 -1.74 3.00 3.26
N LEU A 10 -0.85 3.82 3.83
CA LEU A 10 0.39 4.28 3.21
C LEU A 10 1.64 3.93 4.05
N SER A 11 1.51 3.03 5.02
CA SER A 11 2.65 2.60 5.83
C SER A 11 3.74 1.94 4.99
N GLY A 12 4.98 2.38 5.16
CA GLY A 12 6.16 1.65 4.67
C GLY A 12 6.70 0.64 5.67
N PHE A 13 6.08 0.51 6.85
CA PHE A 13 6.56 -0.29 7.96
C PHE A 13 5.53 -1.36 8.31
N PHE A 14 5.83 -2.61 7.94
CA PHE A 14 4.97 -3.77 8.15
C PHE A 14 5.79 -5.06 8.28
N ALA A 15 5.15 -6.10 8.77
CA ALA A 15 5.66 -7.47 8.75
C ALA A 15 4.59 -8.40 8.18
N MET A 16 5.00 -9.43 7.46
CA MET A 16 4.10 -10.41 6.83
C MET A 16 4.78 -11.77 6.76
N TYR A 17 3.99 -12.84 6.84
CA TYR A 17 4.47 -14.19 6.60
C TYR A 17 4.98 -14.35 5.15
N ARG A 18 6.16 -14.95 5.01
CA ARG A 18 6.87 -15.06 3.72
C ARG A 18 6.07 -15.84 2.68
N ASP A 19 5.51 -16.97 3.05
CA ASP A 19 4.68 -17.83 2.19
C ASP A 19 3.49 -17.06 1.62
N LYS A 20 2.80 -16.29 2.46
CA LYS A 20 1.67 -15.44 2.04
C LYS A 20 2.12 -14.35 1.06
N LEU A 21 3.22 -13.67 1.35
CA LEU A 21 3.77 -12.62 0.48
C LEU A 21 4.14 -13.19 -0.89
N LEU A 22 4.90 -14.29 -0.92
CA LEU A 22 5.38 -14.89 -2.16
C LEU A 22 4.30 -15.60 -2.98
N SER A 23 3.13 -15.87 -2.38
CA SER A 23 1.96 -16.34 -3.12
C SER A 23 1.28 -15.24 -3.95
N MET A 24 1.63 -13.96 -3.73
CA MET A 24 1.06 -12.82 -4.46
C MET A 24 1.87 -12.48 -5.71
N ASP A 25 1.23 -11.81 -6.66
CA ASP A 25 1.92 -11.18 -7.78
C ASP A 25 2.65 -9.92 -7.30
N LEU A 26 3.96 -10.06 -7.02
CA LEU A 26 4.79 -8.99 -6.48
C LEU A 26 4.95 -7.83 -7.47
N ASP A 27 5.00 -8.11 -8.77
CA ASP A 27 5.17 -7.08 -9.81
C ASP A 27 3.93 -6.20 -9.92
N GLN A 28 2.75 -6.77 -9.67
CA GLN A 28 1.50 -6.01 -9.59
C GLN A 28 1.36 -5.20 -8.31
N ILE A 29 2.10 -5.52 -7.25
CA ILE A 29 2.01 -4.82 -5.96
C ILE A 29 3.11 -3.77 -5.85
N PHE A 30 4.38 -4.20 -5.93
CA PHE A 30 5.57 -3.45 -5.57
C PHE A 30 6.16 -2.64 -6.73
N TYR A 31 5.34 -1.73 -7.26
CA TYR A 31 5.80 -0.67 -8.18
C TYR A 31 5.49 0.72 -7.61
N GLY A 32 6.04 1.77 -8.21
CA GLY A 32 5.74 3.15 -7.82
C GLY A 32 6.53 3.61 -6.58
N TYR A 33 5.91 4.42 -5.73
CA TYR A 33 6.57 5.00 -4.56
C TYR A 33 6.11 4.35 -3.24
N GLY A 34 5.19 4.96 -2.50
CA GLY A 34 4.56 4.37 -1.30
C GLY A 34 3.11 3.92 -1.53
N ASP A 35 2.55 4.18 -2.71
CA ASP A 35 1.21 3.75 -3.10
C ASP A 35 1.09 2.22 -3.30
N TYR A 36 2.23 1.49 -3.32
CA TYR A 36 2.23 0.03 -3.33
C TYR A 36 1.53 -0.56 -2.10
N PHE A 37 1.59 0.12 -0.96
CA PHE A 37 1.05 -0.44 0.28
C PHE A 37 -0.48 -0.53 0.24
N ILE A 38 -1.13 0.39 -0.47
CA ILE A 38 -2.56 0.32 -0.76
C ILE A 38 -2.87 -0.95 -1.55
N ARG A 39 -2.08 -1.26 -2.59
CA ARG A 39 -2.26 -2.49 -3.39
C ARG A 39 -2.07 -3.74 -2.53
N LEU A 40 -1.04 -3.74 -1.69
CA LEU A 40 -0.76 -4.85 -0.77
C LEU A 40 -1.95 -5.12 0.16
N ILE A 41 -2.48 -4.07 0.82
CA ILE A 41 -3.64 -4.19 1.71
C ILE A 41 -4.86 -4.67 0.95
N MET A 42 -5.11 -4.14 -0.24
CA MET A 42 -6.28 -4.52 -1.05
C MET A 42 -6.22 -6.00 -1.47
N VAL A 43 -5.05 -6.46 -1.96
CA VAL A 43 -4.86 -7.87 -2.34
C VAL A 43 -4.96 -8.78 -1.12
N ALA A 44 -4.30 -8.42 0.00
CA ALA A 44 -4.39 -9.17 1.25
C ALA A 44 -5.83 -9.29 1.75
N TRP A 45 -6.61 -8.20 1.68
CA TRP A 45 -8.03 -8.19 2.05
C TRP A 45 -8.87 -9.08 1.13
N GLN A 46 -8.66 -9.00 -0.18
CA GLN A 46 -9.36 -9.83 -1.16
C GLN A 46 -9.08 -11.32 -0.97
N ARG A 47 -7.87 -11.68 -0.53
CA ARG A 47 -7.46 -13.04 -0.19
C ARG A 47 -7.90 -13.50 1.21
N GLY A 48 -8.64 -12.65 1.95
CA GLY A 48 -9.14 -12.98 3.29
C GLY A 48 -8.06 -13.11 4.35
N TYR A 49 -6.95 -12.38 4.21
CA TYR A 49 -5.87 -12.44 5.20
C TYR A 49 -6.23 -11.67 6.47
N ASN A 50 -5.91 -12.27 7.61
CA ASN A 50 -5.99 -11.59 8.91
C ASN A 50 -4.90 -10.52 9.00
N MET A 51 -5.30 -9.29 9.30
CA MET A 51 -4.43 -8.13 9.45
C MET A 51 -4.59 -7.55 10.86
N LEU A 52 -3.47 -7.20 11.49
CA LEU A 52 -3.41 -6.55 12.78
C LEU A 52 -2.67 -5.22 12.63
N GLU A 53 -3.27 -4.14 13.13
CA GLU A 53 -2.60 -2.84 13.22
C GLU A 53 -1.93 -2.70 14.59
N VAL A 54 -0.63 -2.42 14.58
CA VAL A 54 0.15 -2.14 15.79
C VAL A 54 0.43 -0.64 15.82
N PRO A 55 0.04 0.09 16.89
CA PRO A 55 0.30 1.52 16.97
C PRO A 55 1.80 1.79 17.08
N VAL A 56 2.29 2.75 16.31
CA VAL A 56 3.70 3.17 16.29
C VAL A 56 3.79 4.69 16.35
N PHE A 57 4.74 5.21 17.11
CA PHE A 57 5.06 6.63 17.14
C PHE A 57 6.16 6.95 16.12
N TYR A 58 5.80 7.64 15.04
CA TYR A 58 6.76 8.11 14.05
C TYR A 58 7.56 9.29 14.59
N ARG A 59 8.87 9.11 14.75
CA ARG A 59 9.78 10.17 15.16
C ARG A 59 10.17 11.06 13.97
N LEU A 60 10.51 12.30 14.26
CA LEU A 60 11.10 13.19 13.28
C LEU A 60 12.43 12.62 12.79
N ARG A 61 12.66 12.73 11.48
CA ARG A 61 13.91 12.32 10.85
C ARG A 61 15.02 13.25 11.34
N MET A 62 16.04 12.68 11.99
CA MET A 62 17.14 13.45 12.58
C MET A 62 18.13 14.02 11.55
N HIS A 63 18.33 13.34 10.42
CA HIS A 63 19.36 13.70 9.44
C HIS A 63 18.91 13.43 7.99
N GLY A 64 19.44 14.22 7.05
CA GLY A 64 19.19 14.11 5.62
C GLY A 64 17.91 14.80 5.16
N HIS A 65 17.83 15.13 3.86
CA HIS A 65 16.69 15.82 3.27
C HIS A 65 15.59 14.86 2.82
N SER A 66 14.33 15.31 2.94
CA SER A 66 13.19 14.60 2.36
C SER A 66 13.32 14.58 0.84
N LYS A 67 13.28 13.38 0.26
CA LYS A 67 13.11 13.19 -1.19
C LYS A 67 11.64 13.28 -1.63
N THR A 68 10.72 13.48 -0.67
CA THR A 68 9.28 13.51 -0.89
C THR A 68 8.79 14.95 -0.87
N GLN A 69 8.28 15.43 -2.00
CA GLN A 69 7.56 16.70 -2.09
C GLN A 69 6.06 16.47 -1.99
N PHE A 70 5.37 17.19 -1.11
CA PHE A 70 3.96 16.97 -0.78
C PHE A 70 3.04 16.99 -2.02
N VAL A 71 3.05 18.07 -2.80
CA VAL A 71 2.15 18.26 -3.95
C VAL A 71 2.36 17.19 -5.03
N SER A 72 3.62 16.91 -5.39
CA SER A 72 3.94 15.88 -6.39
C SER A 72 3.48 14.49 -5.94
N THR A 73 3.63 14.19 -4.63
CA THR A 73 3.26 12.91 -4.05
C THR A 73 1.75 12.75 -3.97
N PHE A 74 1.04 13.82 -3.61
CA PHE A 74 -0.42 13.84 -3.61
C PHE A 74 -1.00 13.54 -5.00
N ILE A 75 -0.52 14.22 -6.05
CA ILE A 75 -0.99 13.98 -7.43
C ILE A 75 -0.65 12.54 -7.87
N ARG A 76 0.56 12.07 -7.58
CA ARG A 76 0.99 10.70 -7.91
C ARG A 76 0.09 9.66 -7.25
N TYR A 77 -0.22 9.82 -5.96
CA TYR A 77 -1.06 8.88 -5.22
C TYR A 77 -2.51 8.90 -5.70
N THR A 78 -3.07 10.08 -5.96
CA THR A 78 -4.43 10.20 -6.50
C THR A 78 -4.55 9.50 -7.85
N ARG A 79 -3.58 9.69 -8.76
CA ARG A 79 -3.55 8.98 -10.06
C ARG A 79 -3.40 7.48 -9.90
N ALA A 80 -2.50 7.04 -9.02
CA ALA A 80 -2.27 5.62 -8.74
C ALA A 80 -3.57 4.95 -8.25
N LEU A 81 -4.30 5.60 -7.33
CA LEU A 81 -5.58 5.12 -6.81
C LEU A 81 -6.68 4.99 -7.88
N LEU A 82 -6.80 5.99 -8.76
CA LEU A 82 -7.77 5.92 -9.86
C LEU A 82 -7.43 4.76 -10.82
N SER A 83 -6.16 4.59 -11.17
CA SER A 83 -5.72 3.48 -12.02
C SER A 83 -5.97 2.11 -11.37
N LEU A 84 -5.72 2.01 -10.06
CA LEU A 84 -5.95 0.81 -9.27
C LEU A 84 -7.44 0.44 -9.23
N ARG A 85 -8.30 1.43 -9.05
CA ARG A 85 -9.76 1.26 -9.05
C ARG A 85 -10.24 0.64 -10.37
N VAL A 86 -9.72 1.14 -11.49
CA VAL A 86 -10.05 0.61 -12.83
C VAL A 86 -9.54 -0.83 -13.00
N LYS A 87 -8.29 -1.12 -12.63
CA LYS A 87 -7.73 -2.49 -12.71
C LYS A 87 -8.52 -3.52 -11.90
N LEU A 88 -8.95 -3.13 -10.71
CA LEU A 88 -9.76 -3.97 -9.84
C LEU A 88 -11.16 -4.23 -10.40
N TRP A 89 -11.79 -3.20 -10.97
CA TRP A 89 -13.10 -3.36 -11.62
C TRP A 89 -13.04 -4.29 -12.83
N LEU A 90 -11.92 -4.27 -13.56
CA LEU A 90 -11.64 -5.18 -14.68
C LEU A 90 -11.17 -6.58 -14.23
N GLY A 91 -11.08 -6.87 -12.93
CA GLY A 91 -10.65 -8.18 -12.41
C GLY A 91 -9.19 -8.54 -12.69
N ARG A 92 -8.34 -7.55 -13.00
CA ARG A 92 -6.95 -7.75 -13.45
C ARG A 92 -5.93 -7.86 -12.31
N MET A 93 -6.37 -7.85 -11.04
CA MET A 93 -5.52 -8.13 -9.89
C MET A 93 -6.11 -9.27 -9.07
N LYS A 94 -5.29 -10.28 -8.75
CA LYS A 94 -5.64 -11.47 -7.97
C LYS A 94 -4.55 -11.80 -6.94
#